data_AF-A0A5M6DHA7-F1
#
_entry.id   AF-A0A5M6DHA7-F1
#
_cell.length_a   1.000
_cell.length_b   1.000
_cell.length_c   1.000
_cell.angle_alpha   90.00
_cell.angle_beta   90.00
_cell.angle_gamma   90.00
#
_symmetry.space_group_name_H-M   'P 1'
#
loop_
_entity.id
_entity.type
_entity.pdbx_description
1 polymer ?
#
loop_
_entity_poly.entity_id
_entity_poly.type
_entity_poly.pdbx_seq_one_letter_code
_entity_poly.pdbx_strand_id
1 'polypeptide(L)'
;MKTSFNFLKLSTLALALTFASTSCSLFEKKDDPKPAKNEVEYNGTNYNLDQGLIVDLGAANLYGNNDTHYDYDFYVSDGDIENNGDEVEEIQGSFGIFTECYSFGDSEFKTGSFSFVDASNDGSLSDSQLQTKYKNKSVFASSVYIDTNGNGVLSDEDPIRANGGTVKVSGSSPNFTIEYDLTLANGKTLKGKRAGSFNKIRG
;
A
#
# COMPACT_ATOMS: atom_id res chain seq x y z
N MET A 1 -26.96 -29.65 84.96
CA MET A 1 -28.36 -30.10 84.74
C MET A 1 -28.81 -29.51 83.42
N LYS A 2 -29.23 -30.35 82.47
CA LYS A 2 -29.66 -29.96 81.12
C LYS A 2 -31.01 -29.24 81.16
N THR A 3 -31.15 -28.13 80.44
CA THR A 3 -32.45 -27.59 79.99
C THR A 3 -32.27 -26.73 78.72
N SER A 4 -32.39 -27.41 77.58
CA SER A 4 -33.34 -27.20 76.49
C SER A 4 -33.77 -25.81 75.95
N PHE A 5 -33.91 -25.82 74.60
CA PHE A 5 -34.93 -25.22 73.72
C PHE A 5 -34.77 -23.79 73.13
N ASN A 6 -34.43 -23.80 71.83
CA ASN A 6 -35.03 -23.12 70.68
C ASN A 6 -35.76 -21.78 70.87
N PHE A 7 -35.28 -20.77 70.13
CA PHE A 7 -36.16 -19.80 69.47
C PHE A 7 -35.77 -19.61 68.00
N LEU A 8 -36.74 -19.95 67.15
CA LEU A 8 -36.83 -19.61 65.74
C LEU A 8 -36.90 -18.07 65.61
N LYS A 9 -36.06 -17.44 64.79
CA LYS A 9 -36.41 -16.15 64.18
C LYS A 9 -36.05 -16.12 62.70
N LEU A 10 -37.09 -15.75 61.98
CA LEU A 10 -37.29 -15.61 60.56
C LEU A 10 -36.51 -14.41 59.99
N SER A 11 -36.32 -14.49 58.67
CA SER A 11 -36.31 -13.37 57.71
C SER A 11 -35.17 -12.36 57.78
N THR A 12 -34.18 -12.52 56.90
CA THR A 12 -33.81 -11.41 56.00
C THR A 12 -33.36 -11.97 54.65
N LEU A 13 -34.22 -11.77 53.66
CA LEU A 13 -34.02 -12.02 52.25
C LEU A 13 -33.03 -10.98 51.72
N ALA A 14 -31.80 -11.38 51.38
CA ALA A 14 -30.88 -10.56 50.59
C ALA A 14 -30.87 -11.09 49.15
N LEU A 15 -31.82 -10.58 48.35
CA LEU A 15 -31.88 -10.80 46.92
C LEU A 15 -30.77 -9.98 46.26
N ALA A 16 -29.62 -10.60 46.02
CA ALA A 16 -28.56 -10.03 45.21
C ALA A 16 -28.98 -10.07 43.73
N LEU A 17 -29.58 -8.98 43.23
CA LEU A 17 -29.68 -8.73 41.79
C LEU A 17 -28.29 -8.44 41.25
N THR A 18 -27.59 -9.48 40.79
CA THR A 18 -26.51 -9.32 39.82
C THR A 18 -27.15 -9.01 38.46
N PHE A 19 -27.18 -7.73 38.10
CA PHE A 19 -27.43 -7.31 36.73
C PHE A 19 -26.29 -7.82 35.86
N ALA A 20 -26.52 -8.95 35.17
CA ALA A 20 -25.76 -9.33 34.00
C ALA A 20 -26.16 -8.39 32.86
N SER A 21 -25.45 -7.27 32.71
CA SER A 21 -25.51 -6.48 31.48
C SER A 21 -24.75 -7.25 30.39
N THR A 22 -25.45 -8.21 29.78
CA THR A 22 -25.08 -8.76 28.47
C THR A 22 -25.39 -7.69 27.42
N SER A 23 -24.48 -6.72 27.30
CA SER A 23 -24.43 -5.83 26.16
C SER A 23 -23.90 -6.61 24.97
N CYS A 24 -24.81 -6.98 24.07
CA CYS A 24 -24.49 -7.29 22.69
C CYS A 24 -23.64 -6.19 22.06
N SER A 25 -22.41 -6.51 21.69
CA SER A 25 -21.86 -6.13 20.38
C SER A 25 -21.28 -7.39 19.71
N LEU A 26 -22.20 -8.23 19.26
CA LEU A 26 -21.92 -9.20 18.19
C LEU A 26 -21.53 -8.41 16.94
N PHE A 27 -20.35 -8.72 16.40
CA PHE A 27 -19.76 -8.18 15.16
C PHE A 27 -19.35 -6.70 15.20
N GLU A 28 -18.34 -6.38 16.00
CA GLU A 28 -17.37 -5.40 15.51
C GLU A 28 -16.65 -6.06 14.33
N LYS A 29 -16.95 -5.61 13.11
CA LYS A 29 -15.98 -5.70 12.04
C LYS A 29 -14.70 -5.13 12.63
N LYS A 30 -13.64 -5.92 12.65
CA LYS A 30 -12.29 -5.36 12.73
C LYS A 30 -12.16 -4.50 11.48
N ASP A 31 -12.58 -3.24 11.59
CA ASP A 31 -12.01 -2.20 10.78
C ASP A 31 -10.56 -2.16 11.24
N ASP A 32 -9.70 -2.92 10.55
CA ASP A 32 -8.26 -2.76 10.70
C ASP A 32 -8.01 -1.25 10.60
N PRO A 33 -7.44 -0.61 11.63
CA PRO A 33 -7.23 0.82 11.59
C PRO A 33 -6.37 1.12 10.38
N LYS A 34 -6.98 1.68 9.33
CA LYS A 34 -6.25 2.21 8.18
C LYS A 34 -5.19 3.14 8.75
N PRO A 35 -3.89 2.92 8.48
CA PRO A 35 -2.87 3.82 9.00
C PRO A 35 -3.22 5.25 8.61
N ALA A 36 -3.33 6.14 9.58
CA ALA A 36 -3.45 7.58 9.32
C ALA A 36 -2.09 8.21 8.94
N LYS A 37 -1.02 7.41 9.02
CA LYS A 37 0.38 7.79 8.82
C LYS A 37 0.89 7.35 7.45
N ASN A 38 1.93 8.02 6.97
CA ASN A 38 2.70 7.59 5.81
C ASN A 38 3.60 6.44 6.23
N GLU A 39 3.08 5.23 6.08
CA GLU A 39 3.67 4.02 6.65
C GLU A 39 3.27 2.82 5.80
N VAL A 40 4.19 1.87 5.70
CA VAL A 40 3.95 0.54 5.14
C VAL A 40 4.40 -0.52 6.11
N GLU A 41 3.64 -1.61 6.19
CA GLU A 41 4.02 -2.84 6.85
C GLU A 41 4.59 -3.79 5.78
N TYR A 42 5.86 -4.16 5.95
CA TYR A 42 6.50 -5.24 5.21
C TYR A 42 6.93 -6.33 6.19
N ASN A 43 6.35 -7.52 6.03
CA ASN A 43 6.69 -8.70 6.83
C ASN A 43 6.59 -8.45 8.35
N GLY A 44 5.53 -7.77 8.79
CA GLY A 44 5.29 -7.41 10.19
C GLY A 44 6.20 -6.31 10.75
N THR A 45 7.07 -5.71 9.92
CA THR A 45 7.89 -4.55 10.28
C THR A 45 7.32 -3.32 9.59
N ASN A 46 7.15 -2.24 10.34
CA ASN A 46 6.66 -0.99 9.81
C ASN A 46 7.81 -0.06 9.40
N TYR A 47 7.65 0.58 8.25
CA TYR A 47 8.55 1.58 7.70
C TYR A 47 7.76 2.86 7.44
N ASN A 48 8.29 4.00 7.86
CA ASN A 48 7.72 5.31 7.50
C ASN A 48 8.05 5.62 6.04
N LEU A 49 7.28 6.51 5.42
CA LEU A 49 7.52 6.99 4.05
C LEU A 49 7.43 8.51 4.02
N ASP A 50 8.57 9.16 4.17
CA ASP A 50 8.65 10.61 4.38
C ASP A 50 8.73 11.37 3.05
N GLN A 51 9.44 10.81 2.07
CA GLN A 51 9.62 11.42 0.75
C GLN A 51 8.69 10.83 -0.32
N GLY A 52 8.44 11.64 -1.34
CA GLY A 52 7.67 11.25 -2.50
C GLY A 52 8.11 12.06 -3.73
N LEU A 53 8.45 11.37 -4.81
CA LEU A 53 8.77 11.94 -6.10
C LEU A 53 7.94 11.27 -7.20
N ILE A 54 7.56 12.05 -8.22
CA ILE A 54 6.96 11.57 -9.45
C ILE A 54 7.88 11.91 -10.62
N VAL A 55 8.13 10.94 -11.50
CA VAL A 55 8.68 11.19 -12.85
C VAL A 55 7.51 11.10 -13.83
N ASP A 56 7.24 12.20 -14.52
CA ASP A 56 6.19 12.33 -15.53
C ASP A 56 6.76 11.90 -16.89
N LEU A 57 6.54 10.63 -17.26
CA LEU A 57 7.05 10.02 -18.50
C LEU A 57 6.16 10.30 -19.72
N GLY A 58 4.94 10.78 -19.50
CA GLY A 58 4.03 11.15 -20.58
C GLY A 58 3.23 9.99 -21.14
N ALA A 59 2.87 10.10 -22.41
CA ALA A 59 2.09 9.10 -23.11
C ALA A 59 2.95 7.88 -23.49
N ALA A 60 2.39 6.67 -23.36
CA ALA A 60 3.06 5.41 -23.64
C ALA A 60 2.12 4.39 -24.32
N ASN A 61 2.71 3.45 -25.06
CA ASN A 61 1.99 2.37 -25.71
C ASN A 61 2.21 1.03 -25.00
N LEU A 62 1.15 0.46 -24.41
CA LEU A 62 1.18 -0.92 -23.88
C LEU A 62 0.76 -1.97 -24.91
N TYR A 63 0.17 -1.53 -26.02
CA TYR A 63 -0.17 -2.32 -27.19
C TYR A 63 -0.33 -1.38 -28.38
N GLY A 64 -0.16 -1.91 -29.58
CA GLY A 64 -0.19 -1.22 -30.85
C GLY A 64 0.99 -0.26 -31.00
N ASN A 65 0.86 0.62 -31.98
CA ASN A 65 1.85 1.66 -32.30
C ASN A 65 1.40 3.06 -31.90
N ASN A 66 0.23 3.19 -31.27
CA ASN A 66 -0.30 4.45 -30.79
C ASN A 66 -0.22 4.45 -29.26
N ASP A 67 -0.11 5.64 -28.69
CA ASP A 67 -0.22 5.80 -27.25
C ASP A 67 -1.60 5.32 -26.78
N THR A 68 -1.60 4.66 -25.62
CA THR A 68 -2.79 4.02 -25.04
C THR A 68 -2.95 4.33 -23.56
N HIS A 69 -1.85 4.71 -22.92
CA HIS A 69 -1.76 4.99 -21.49
C HIS A 69 -0.91 6.23 -21.26
N TYR A 70 -1.01 6.76 -20.05
CA TYR A 70 -0.16 7.83 -19.55
C TYR A 70 0.59 7.31 -18.33
N ASP A 71 1.90 7.49 -18.33
CA ASP A 71 2.84 6.84 -17.45
C ASP A 71 3.43 7.82 -16.42
N TYR A 72 3.35 7.44 -15.15
CA TYR A 72 4.02 8.08 -14.03
C TYR A 72 4.81 7.02 -13.24
N ASP A 73 6.06 7.33 -12.94
CA ASP A 73 6.81 6.63 -11.91
C ASP A 73 6.64 7.33 -10.57
N PHE A 74 6.25 6.56 -9.55
CA PHE A 74 6.21 7.00 -8.16
C PHE A 74 7.40 6.42 -7.40
N TYR A 75 8.18 7.29 -6.78
CA TYR A 75 9.22 6.94 -5.83
C TYR A 75 8.79 7.40 -4.44
N VAL A 76 8.82 6.50 -3.46
CA VAL A 76 8.59 6.84 -2.04
C VAL A 76 9.66 6.18 -1.19
N SER A 77 10.15 6.90 -0.18
CA SER A 77 11.19 6.41 0.72
C SER A 77 11.12 7.06 2.09
N ASP A 78 11.76 6.45 3.08
CA ASP A 78 12.04 7.04 4.39
C ASP A 78 13.25 7.98 4.41
N GLY A 79 14.06 8.00 3.36
CA GLY A 79 15.16 8.95 3.16
C GLY A 79 15.00 9.82 1.93
N ASP A 80 16.07 10.53 1.57
CA ASP A 80 16.08 11.51 0.48
C ASP A 80 16.04 10.85 -0.91
N ILE A 81 15.41 11.53 -1.88
CA ILE A 81 15.36 11.09 -3.28
C ILE A 81 16.08 12.14 -4.12
N GLU A 82 17.31 11.85 -4.53
CA GLU A 82 18.14 12.74 -5.32
C GLU A 82 17.78 12.62 -6.80
N ASN A 83 17.76 13.76 -7.49
CA ASN A 83 17.42 13.85 -8.91
C ASN A 83 18.11 15.07 -9.52
N ASN A 84 18.36 15.01 -10.83
CA ASN A 84 18.95 16.13 -11.59
C ASN A 84 17.91 16.98 -12.35
N GLY A 85 16.62 16.73 -12.10
CA GLY A 85 15.49 17.41 -12.74
C GLY A 85 14.87 16.66 -13.91
N ASP A 86 15.57 15.65 -14.45
CA ASP A 86 15.08 14.79 -15.53
C ASP A 86 14.98 13.31 -15.08
N GLU A 87 15.90 12.84 -14.24
CA GLU A 87 15.93 11.46 -13.75
C GLU A 87 16.21 11.38 -12.24
N VAL A 88 15.87 10.24 -11.64
CA VAL A 88 16.28 9.89 -10.26
C VAL A 88 17.72 9.41 -10.30
N GLU A 89 18.59 10.07 -9.53
CA GLU A 89 20.01 9.71 -9.45
C GLU A 89 20.26 8.70 -8.33
N GLU A 90 19.63 8.91 -7.17
CA GLU A 90 19.84 8.09 -5.98
C GLU A 90 18.61 8.08 -5.07
N ILE A 91 18.39 6.98 -4.38
CA ILE A 91 17.37 6.87 -3.33
C ILE A 91 18.08 6.49 -2.04
N GLN A 92 18.08 7.41 -1.09
CA GLN A 92 18.66 7.19 0.22
C GLN A 92 17.60 6.72 1.21
N GLY A 93 18.03 6.02 2.25
CA GLY A 93 17.16 5.58 3.34
C GLY A 93 17.34 4.11 3.68
N SER A 94 16.49 3.61 4.58
CA SER A 94 16.45 2.18 4.92
C SER A 94 15.40 1.42 4.11
N PHE A 95 14.45 2.13 3.50
CA PHE A 95 13.33 1.54 2.78
C PHE A 95 12.85 2.43 1.63
N GLY A 96 12.59 1.83 0.47
CA GLY A 96 12.11 2.52 -0.71
C GLY A 96 11.13 1.69 -1.51
N ILE A 97 10.20 2.34 -2.20
CA ILE A 97 9.29 1.71 -3.15
C ILE A 97 9.32 2.51 -4.45
N PHE A 98 9.61 1.82 -5.53
CA PHE A 98 9.41 2.30 -6.90
C PHE A 98 8.12 1.69 -7.45
N THR A 99 7.25 2.51 -8.05
CA THR A 99 6.01 2.04 -8.67
C THR A 99 5.73 2.79 -9.96
N GLU A 100 5.84 2.08 -11.07
CA GLU A 100 5.47 2.55 -12.41
C GLU A 100 3.96 2.34 -12.61
N CYS A 101 3.24 3.38 -12.99
CA CYS A 101 1.78 3.39 -13.12
C CYS A 101 1.34 3.87 -14.50
N TYR A 102 0.81 2.96 -15.30
CA TYR A 102 0.19 3.25 -16.58
C TYR A 102 -1.32 3.47 -16.40
N SER A 103 -1.76 4.72 -16.45
CA SER A 103 -3.17 5.07 -16.38
C SER A 103 -3.83 5.00 -17.76
N PHE A 104 -5.08 4.52 -17.85
CA PHE A 104 -5.75 4.38 -19.15
C PHE A 104 -6.05 5.72 -19.85
N GLY A 105 -5.66 5.81 -21.13
CA GLY A 105 -5.72 7.02 -21.96
C GLY A 105 -4.39 7.78 -21.94
N ASP A 106 -4.15 8.60 -22.95
CA ASP A 106 -2.83 9.14 -23.32
C ASP A 106 -2.67 10.65 -23.10
N SER A 107 -3.74 11.35 -22.70
CA SER A 107 -3.74 12.81 -22.59
C SER A 107 -3.14 13.35 -21.30
N GLU A 108 -3.36 12.65 -20.19
CA GLU A 108 -2.90 13.01 -18.85
C GLU A 108 -2.97 11.79 -17.92
N PHE A 109 -2.20 11.82 -16.83
CA PHE A 109 -2.26 10.79 -15.80
C PHE A 109 -3.62 10.82 -15.07
N LYS A 110 -4.28 9.66 -15.01
CA LYS A 110 -5.54 9.48 -14.29
C LYS A 110 -5.35 8.63 -13.06
N THR A 111 -5.77 9.16 -11.91
CA THR A 111 -5.80 8.42 -10.65
C THR A 111 -6.88 7.34 -10.66
N GLY A 112 -6.74 6.34 -9.78
CA GLY A 112 -7.62 5.19 -9.73
C GLY A 112 -6.96 3.95 -9.15
N SER A 113 -7.56 2.79 -9.41
CA SER A 113 -6.99 1.49 -9.08
C SER A 113 -6.21 0.94 -10.27
N PHE A 114 -5.01 0.44 -10.00
CA PHE A 114 -4.09 -0.14 -10.97
C PHE A 114 -3.92 -1.62 -10.65
N SER A 115 -4.06 -2.46 -11.68
CA SER A 115 -3.82 -3.90 -11.58
C SER A 115 -2.40 -4.28 -11.99
N PHE A 116 -1.83 -5.30 -11.37
CA PHE A 116 -0.47 -5.74 -11.64
C PHE A 116 -0.22 -6.14 -13.11
N VAL A 117 0.91 -5.70 -13.67
CA VAL A 117 1.49 -6.14 -14.95
C VAL A 117 2.49 -7.26 -14.70
N ASP A 118 2.35 -8.36 -15.42
CA ASP A 118 3.28 -9.48 -15.35
C ASP A 118 4.24 -9.43 -16.55
N ALA A 119 5.13 -8.45 -16.55
CA ALA A 119 6.02 -8.16 -17.68
C ALA A 119 6.84 -9.39 -18.12
N SER A 120 7.18 -10.28 -17.18
CA SER A 120 7.93 -11.51 -17.45
C SER A 120 7.16 -12.48 -18.35
N ASN A 121 5.85 -12.59 -18.15
CA ASN A 121 4.98 -13.43 -18.99
C ASN A 121 4.44 -12.68 -20.21
N ASP A 122 4.33 -11.36 -20.12
CA ASP A 122 3.68 -10.52 -21.12
C ASP A 122 4.57 -10.25 -22.35
N GLY A 123 5.90 -10.32 -22.21
CA GLY A 123 6.84 -10.13 -23.33
C GLY A 123 6.72 -11.16 -24.47
N SER A 124 6.00 -12.26 -24.26
CA SER A 124 5.72 -13.28 -25.28
C SER A 124 4.37 -13.12 -25.98
N LEU A 125 3.53 -12.17 -25.53
CA LEU A 125 2.20 -11.97 -26.04
C LEU A 125 2.22 -11.20 -27.37
N SER A 126 1.32 -11.59 -28.28
CA SER A 126 1.02 -10.78 -29.46
C SER A 126 0.28 -9.49 -29.10
N ASP A 127 0.31 -8.53 -30.02
CA ASP A 127 -0.38 -7.26 -29.87
C ASP A 127 -1.87 -7.38 -29.51
N SER A 128 -2.58 -8.30 -30.18
CA SER A 128 -3.99 -8.57 -29.91
C SER A 128 -4.23 -9.13 -28.51
N GLN A 129 -3.28 -9.90 -27.97
CA GLN A 129 -3.34 -10.44 -26.61
C GLN A 129 -3.08 -9.33 -25.59
N LEU A 130 -2.07 -8.48 -25.80
CA LEU A 130 -1.80 -7.31 -24.97
C LEU A 130 -2.98 -6.35 -24.95
N GLN A 131 -3.56 -6.06 -26.12
CA GLN A 131 -4.77 -5.24 -26.23
C GLN A 131 -5.93 -5.85 -25.45
N THR A 132 -6.17 -7.16 -25.57
CA THR A 132 -7.21 -7.85 -24.78
C THR A 132 -6.93 -7.74 -23.29
N LYS A 133 -5.65 -7.79 -22.89
CA LYS A 133 -5.23 -7.73 -21.50
C LYS A 133 -5.39 -6.34 -20.89
N TYR A 134 -4.97 -5.27 -21.57
CA TYR A 134 -4.81 -3.94 -20.98
C TYR A 134 -5.77 -2.87 -21.49
N LYS A 135 -6.51 -3.11 -22.58
CA LYS A 135 -7.46 -2.11 -23.10
C LYS A 135 -8.45 -1.67 -22.01
N ASN A 136 -8.56 -0.35 -21.84
CA ASN A 136 -9.42 0.29 -20.83
C ASN A 136 -9.06 -0.04 -19.38
N LYS A 137 -7.81 -0.40 -19.08
CA LYS A 137 -7.35 -0.72 -17.72
C LYS A 137 -6.12 0.09 -17.36
N SER A 138 -6.07 0.56 -16.12
CA SER A 138 -4.85 1.11 -15.55
C SER A 138 -4.05 -0.01 -14.90
N VAL A 139 -2.73 -0.01 -15.07
CA VAL A 139 -1.87 -1.12 -14.65
C VAL A 139 -0.56 -0.64 -14.03
N PHE A 140 0.08 -1.46 -13.20
CA PHE A 140 1.33 -1.07 -12.52
C PHE A 140 2.37 -2.18 -12.49
N ALA A 141 3.63 -1.77 -12.35
CA ALA A 141 4.74 -2.58 -11.88
C ALA A 141 5.35 -1.93 -10.63
N SER A 142 5.92 -2.72 -9.71
CA SER A 142 6.47 -2.17 -8.47
C SER A 142 7.65 -3.00 -7.95
N SER A 143 8.58 -2.31 -7.28
CA SER A 143 9.75 -2.89 -6.63
C SER A 143 9.96 -2.26 -5.26
N VAL A 144 10.39 -3.08 -4.30
CA VAL A 144 10.73 -2.66 -2.93
C VAL A 144 12.22 -2.80 -2.72
N TYR A 145 12.84 -1.76 -2.17
CA TYR A 145 14.25 -1.69 -1.81
C TYR A 145 14.38 -1.62 -0.30
N ILE A 146 15.35 -2.35 0.26
CA ILE A 146 15.64 -2.40 1.69
C ILE A 146 17.15 -2.33 1.83
N ASP A 147 17.65 -1.39 2.61
CA ASP A 147 19.08 -1.29 2.90
C ASP A 147 19.53 -2.48 3.76
N THR A 148 20.17 -3.47 3.13
CA THR A 148 20.64 -4.67 3.82
C THR A 148 22.08 -4.56 4.26
N ASN A 149 22.84 -3.67 3.63
CA ASN A 149 24.26 -3.47 3.90
C ASN A 149 24.55 -2.33 4.91
N GLY A 150 23.57 -1.47 5.18
CA GLY A 150 23.60 -0.41 6.17
C GLY A 150 24.27 0.89 5.70
N ASN A 151 24.47 1.08 4.39
CA ASN A 151 25.09 2.29 3.82
C ASN A 151 24.08 3.40 3.52
N GLY A 152 22.77 3.13 3.63
CA GLY A 152 21.70 4.07 3.35
C GLY A 152 21.51 4.41 1.87
N VAL A 153 22.07 3.61 0.94
CA VAL A 153 22.03 3.82 -0.52
C VAL A 153 21.24 2.67 -1.13
N LEU A 154 19.98 2.92 -1.54
CA LEU A 154 19.08 1.86 -2.00
C LEU A 154 19.35 1.45 -3.45
N SER A 155 20.08 2.26 -4.23
CA SER A 155 20.50 1.89 -5.59
C SER A 155 21.52 0.73 -5.61
N ASP A 156 22.23 0.51 -4.50
CA ASP A 156 23.16 -0.61 -4.31
C ASP A 156 22.45 -1.95 -4.01
N GLU A 157 21.14 -1.94 -3.76
CA GLU A 157 20.36 -3.09 -3.32
C GLU A 157 19.60 -3.77 -4.48
N ASP A 158 19.51 -5.10 -4.43
CA ASP A 158 18.69 -5.87 -5.38
C ASP A 158 17.19 -5.68 -5.04
N PRO A 159 16.37 -5.15 -5.97
CA PRO A 159 14.96 -4.91 -5.68
C PRO A 159 14.16 -6.20 -5.51
N ILE A 160 13.27 -6.21 -4.52
CA ILE A 160 12.24 -7.22 -4.37
C ILE A 160 11.02 -6.80 -5.21
N ARG A 161 10.85 -7.44 -6.37
CA ARG A 161 9.76 -7.13 -7.30
C ARG A 161 8.41 -7.59 -6.77
N ALA A 162 7.36 -6.82 -7.07
CA ALA A 162 5.99 -7.28 -6.95
C ALA A 162 5.71 -8.40 -7.98
N ASN A 163 4.90 -9.38 -7.58
CA ASN A 163 4.37 -10.43 -8.47
C ASN A 163 2.84 -10.51 -8.43
N GLY A 164 2.20 -9.51 -7.83
CA GLY A 164 0.75 -9.41 -7.72
C GLY A 164 0.32 -8.30 -6.78
N GLY A 165 -1.00 -8.16 -6.65
CA GLY A 165 -1.62 -7.16 -5.77
C GLY A 165 -2.23 -5.98 -6.53
N THR A 166 -2.44 -4.89 -5.81
CA THR A 166 -3.09 -3.67 -6.31
C THR A 166 -2.37 -2.43 -5.80
N VAL A 167 -2.32 -1.42 -6.65
CA VAL A 167 -1.97 -0.05 -6.27
C VAL A 167 -3.19 0.83 -6.47
N LYS A 168 -3.46 1.74 -5.54
CA LYS A 168 -4.50 2.74 -5.69
C LYS A 168 -3.90 4.13 -5.51
N VAL A 169 -4.04 4.95 -6.54
CA VAL A 169 -3.62 6.36 -6.52
C VAL A 169 -4.87 7.23 -6.42
N SER A 170 -4.81 8.27 -5.61
CA SER A 170 -5.85 9.30 -5.49
C SER A 170 -5.24 10.67 -5.23
N GLY A 171 -6.03 11.74 -5.39
CA GLY A 171 -5.55 13.12 -5.30
C GLY A 171 -5.19 13.70 -6.67
N SER A 172 -4.41 14.78 -6.66
CA SER A 172 -3.97 15.50 -7.85
C SER A 172 -2.69 16.27 -7.55
N SER A 173 -1.85 16.48 -8.57
CA SER A 173 -0.56 17.14 -8.40
C SER A 173 -0.65 18.48 -7.66
N PRO A 174 0.24 18.77 -6.70
CA PRO A 174 1.34 17.91 -6.26
C PRO A 174 0.93 16.88 -5.18
N ASN A 175 -0.32 16.90 -4.70
CA ASN A 175 -0.75 16.12 -3.55
C ASN A 175 -1.45 14.81 -3.94
N PHE A 176 -0.77 13.69 -3.73
CA PHE A 176 -1.33 12.37 -3.99
C PHE A 176 -1.38 11.51 -2.73
N THR A 177 -2.21 10.49 -2.77
CA THR A 177 -2.12 9.31 -1.90
C THR A 177 -1.93 8.09 -2.78
N ILE A 178 -0.86 7.34 -2.54
CA ILE A 178 -0.62 6.02 -3.13
C ILE A 178 -0.78 4.97 -2.03
N GLU A 179 -1.74 4.06 -2.22
CA GLU A 179 -2.04 2.93 -1.33
C GLU A 179 -1.56 1.63 -1.98
N TYR A 180 -0.85 0.81 -1.20
CA TYR A 180 -0.24 -0.45 -1.61
C TYR A 180 -0.92 -1.62 -0.92
N ASP A 181 -1.25 -2.66 -1.70
CA ASP A 181 -1.53 -4.02 -1.22
C ASP A 181 -0.84 -4.99 -2.19
N LEU A 182 0.43 -5.31 -1.90
CA LEU A 182 1.33 -6.02 -2.81
C LEU A 182 1.65 -7.42 -2.32
N THR A 183 1.78 -8.35 -3.27
CA THR A 183 2.49 -9.61 -3.07
C THR A 183 3.84 -9.52 -3.76
N LEU A 184 4.90 -9.94 -3.08
CA LEU A 184 6.28 -9.81 -3.53
C LEU A 184 6.85 -11.16 -3.96
N ALA A 185 7.85 -11.13 -4.84
CA ALA A 185 8.48 -12.32 -5.41
C ALA A 185 9.14 -13.24 -4.36
N ASN A 186 9.51 -12.70 -3.19
CA ASN A 186 10.04 -13.47 -2.07
C ASN A 186 8.96 -14.09 -1.15
N GLY A 187 7.68 -14.04 -1.56
CA GLY A 187 6.55 -14.60 -0.82
C GLY A 187 6.02 -13.73 0.32
N LYS A 188 6.59 -12.54 0.53
CA LYS A 188 6.12 -11.59 1.55
C LYS A 188 5.08 -10.64 0.97
N THR A 189 4.40 -9.92 1.87
CA THR A 189 3.42 -8.89 1.53
C THR A 189 3.90 -7.51 1.96
N LEU A 190 3.44 -6.48 1.25
CA LEU A 190 3.59 -5.09 1.64
C LEU A 190 2.22 -4.42 1.61
N LYS A 191 1.84 -3.77 2.72
CA LYS A 191 0.57 -3.05 2.83
C LYS A 191 0.76 -1.70 3.48
N GLY A 192 0.11 -0.68 2.96
CA GLY A 192 0.14 0.64 3.57
C GLY A 192 -0.06 1.73 2.55
N LYS A 193 0.39 2.94 2.86
CA LYS A 193 0.22 4.07 1.96
C LYS A 193 1.19 5.20 2.26
N ARG A 194 1.32 6.08 1.29
CA ARG A 194 1.95 7.39 1.45
C ARG A 194 1.02 8.46 0.89
N ALA A 195 0.75 9.49 1.70
CA ALA A 195 -0.06 10.66 1.34
C ALA A 195 0.74 11.95 1.54
N GLY A 196 0.57 12.92 0.63
CA GLY A 196 1.18 14.24 0.75
C GLY A 196 1.64 14.79 -0.60
N SER A 197 2.48 15.82 -0.54
CA SER A 197 3.09 16.42 -1.74
C SER A 197 4.14 15.49 -2.35
N PHE A 198 4.14 15.32 -3.66
CA PHE A 198 5.18 14.67 -4.42
C PHE A 198 5.91 15.72 -5.25
N ASN A 199 7.24 15.75 -5.15
CA ASN A 199 8.04 16.55 -6.06
C ASN A 199 7.92 15.93 -7.45
N LYS A 200 7.62 16.73 -8.47
CA LYS A 200 7.43 16.21 -9.84
C LYS A 200 8.55 16.70 -10.74
N ILE A 201 9.20 15.75 -11.41
CA ILE A 201 10.15 16.00 -12.49
C ILE A 201 9.60 15.43 -13.79
N ARG A 202 10.18 15.84 -14.92
CA ARG A 202 9.78 15.36 -16.24
C ARG A 202 10.84 14.38 -16.72
N GLY A 203 10.44 13.17 -17.10
CA GLY A 203 11.33 12.18 -17.70
C GLY A 203 11.36 12.27 -19.23
#